data_AF-A0A2L2YVY3-F1
#
_entry.id   AF-A0A2L2YVY3-F1
#
_cell.length_a   1.000
_cell.length_b   1.000
_cell.length_c   1.000
_cell.angle_alpha   90.00
_cell.angle_beta   90.00
_cell.angle_gamma   90.00
#
_symmetry.space_group_name_H-M   'P 1'
#
loop_
_entity.id
_entity.type
_entity.pdbx_description
1 polymer ?
#
loop_
_entity_poly.entity_id
_entity_poly.type
_entity_poly.pdbx_seq_one_letter_code
_entity_poly.pdbx_strand_id
1 'polypeptide(L)' 'PINGLTLGKNENKLGITGTSICDLIFEECKIPKENLLGKLGEGFNIAMSILDAGRIGMAGQALGIALAA' A
#
# COMPACT_ATOMS: atom_id res chain seq x y z
N PRO A 1 6.91 -14.14 -1.50
CA PRO A 1 5.56 -14.40 -2.05
C PRO A 1 5.09 -15.80 -1.66
N ILE A 2 3.84 -15.92 -1.21
CA ILE A 2 3.18 -17.21 -1.00
C ILE A 2 2.68 -17.75 -2.34
N ASN A 3 2.35 -19.04 -2.42
CA ASN A 3 1.78 -19.63 -3.64
C ASN A 3 0.50 -18.88 -4.06
N GLY A 4 0.44 -18.49 -5.32
CA GLY A 4 -0.66 -17.68 -5.88
C GLY A 4 -0.51 -16.17 -5.71
N LEU A 5 0.58 -15.67 -5.11
CA LEU A 5 0.92 -14.24 -5.09
C LEU A 5 2.13 -13.98 -6.00
N THR A 6 1.94 -13.16 -7.03
CA THR A 6 3.01 -12.70 -7.93
C THR A 6 3.06 -11.17 -7.97
N LEU A 7 4.19 -10.64 -8.43
CA LEU A 7 4.43 -9.20 -8.56
C LEU A 7 4.46 -8.82 -10.04
N GLY A 8 3.78 -7.74 -10.38
CA GLY A 8 3.84 -7.13 -11.70
C GLY A 8 5.17 -6.44 -11.99
N LYS A 9 5.27 -5.82 -13.16
CA LYS A 9 6.43 -5.02 -13.51
C LYS A 9 6.48 -3.75 -12.65
N ASN A 10 7.69 -3.26 -12.36
CA ASN A 10 7.84 -1.94 -11.75
C ASN A 10 7.38 -0.82 -12.68
N GLU A 11 6.61 0.08 -12.11
CA GLU A 11 6.03 1.23 -12.81
C GLU A 11 7.08 2.27 -13.19
N ASN A 12 6.90 2.84 -14.39
CA ASN A 12 7.69 3.97 -14.85
C ASN A 12 7.06 5.28 -14.36
N LYS A 13 7.55 5.78 -13.23
CA LYS A 13 6.96 6.93 -12.51
C LYS A 13 7.54 8.26 -12.99
N LEU A 14 6.70 9.29 -13.00
CA LEU A 14 7.12 10.68 -13.28
C LEU A 14 8.10 11.24 -12.24
N GLY A 15 7.92 10.88 -10.97
CA GLY A 15 8.71 11.36 -9.84
C GLY A 15 8.74 10.33 -8.71
N ILE A 16 9.45 10.66 -7.61
CA ILE A 16 9.67 9.73 -6.48
C ILE A 16 10.23 8.39 -7.03
N THR A 17 11.18 8.48 -7.97
CA THR A 17 11.60 7.33 -8.78
C THR A 17 12.32 6.25 -7.97
N GLY A 18 12.89 6.62 -6.81
CA GLY A 18 13.55 5.71 -5.87
C GLY A 18 12.62 4.74 -5.13
N THR A 19 11.29 4.82 -5.30
CA THR A 19 10.35 3.85 -4.72
C THR A 19 9.95 2.77 -5.73
N SER A 20 9.65 1.57 -5.23
CA SER A 20 9.10 0.48 -6.04
C SER A 20 7.57 0.57 -6.00
N ILE A 21 6.93 0.63 -7.17
CA ILE A 21 5.47 0.52 -7.32
C ILE A 21 5.24 -0.54 -8.39
N CYS A 22 4.42 -1.54 -8.08
CA CYS A 22 4.06 -2.62 -8.98
C CYS A 22 2.70 -3.19 -8.57
N ASP A 23 2.07 -3.93 -9.47
CA ASP A 23 0.85 -4.68 -9.17
C ASP A 23 1.14 -5.85 -8.23
N LEU A 24 0.22 -6.08 -7.30
CA LEU A 24 0.16 -7.31 -6.50
C LEU A 24 -0.94 -8.20 -7.10
N ILE A 25 -0.55 -9.33 -7.67
CA ILE A 25 -1.45 -10.23 -8.40
C ILE A 25 -1.74 -11.45 -7.53
N PHE A 26 -3.02 -11.66 -7.22
CA PHE A 26 -3.50 -12.76 -6.39
C PHE A 26 -4.34 -13.73 -7.23
N GLU A 27 -3.78 -14.88 -7.58
CA GLU A 27 -4.41 -15.93 -8.38
C GLU A 27 -4.35 -17.26 -7.62
N GLU A 28 -5.49 -17.82 -7.25
CA GLU A 28 -5.58 -19.05 -6.44
C GLU A 28 -4.72 -19.00 -5.15
N CYS A 29 -4.56 -17.79 -4.60
CA CYS A 29 -3.73 -17.52 -3.43
C CYS A 29 -4.43 -18.00 -2.15
N LYS A 30 -3.89 -19.04 -1.51
CA LYS A 30 -4.44 -19.61 -0.27
C LYS A 30 -3.88 -18.90 0.95
N ILE A 31 -4.75 -18.19 1.68
CA ILE A 31 -4.39 -17.44 2.90
C ILE A 31 -4.86 -18.21 4.14
N PRO A 32 -3.98 -18.48 5.13
CA PRO A 32 -4.38 -19.05 6.42
C PRO A 32 -5.34 -18.14 7.18
N LYS A 33 -6.27 -18.73 7.95
CA LYS A 33 -7.29 -17.99 8.68
C LYS A 33 -6.67 -17.08 9.77
N GLU A 34 -5.54 -17.49 10.34
CA GLU A 34 -4.81 -16.69 11.33
C GLU A 34 -4.26 -15.36 10.76
N ASN A 35 -4.17 -15.21 9.44
CA ASN A 35 -3.71 -13.98 8.81
C ASN A 35 -4.84 -12.95 8.61
N LEU A 36 -6.06 -13.23 9.05
CA LEU A 36 -7.16 -12.27 9.02
C LEU A 36 -6.86 -11.11 9.98
N LEU A 37 -6.82 -9.89 9.44
CA LEU A 37 -6.67 -8.68 10.24
C LEU A 37 -8.04 -8.25 10.78
N GLY A 38 -8.16 -8.18 12.11
CA GLY A 38 -9.44 -7.87 12.77
C GLY A 38 -10.48 -8.97 12.58
N LYS A 39 -11.76 -8.59 12.52
CA LYS A 39 -12.87 -9.53 12.27
C LYS A 39 -13.35 -9.45 10.83
N LEU A 40 -14.02 -10.53 10.39
CA LEU A 40 -14.65 -10.57 9.08
C LEU A 40 -15.67 -9.41 8.94
N GLY A 41 -15.52 -8.60 7.89
CA GLY A 41 -16.34 -7.42 7.64
C GLY A 41 -15.77 -6.09 8.16
N GLU A 42 -14.70 -6.10 8.96
CA GLU A 42 -14.11 -4.87 9.51
C GLU A 42 -13.07 -4.20 8.58
N GLY A 43 -12.79 -4.81 7.42
CA GLY A 43 -11.70 -4.38 6.53
C GLY A 43 -11.80 -2.92 6.07
N PHE A 44 -13.00 -2.39 5.87
CA PHE A 44 -13.18 -0.99 5.46
C PHE A 44 -12.68 -0.01 6.53
N ASN A 45 -13.05 -0.23 7.80
CA ASN A 45 -12.65 0.65 8.90
C ASN A 45 -11.13 0.60 9.13
N ILE A 46 -10.54 -0.59 8.98
CA ILE A 46 -9.08 -0.77 9.04
C ILE A 46 -8.39 -0.02 7.89
N ALA A 47 -8.94 -0.10 6.67
CA ALA A 47 -8.39 0.62 5.52
C ALA A 47 -8.48 2.15 5.71
N MET A 48 -9.61 2.65 6.24
CA MET A 48 -9.80 4.08 6.48
C MET A 48 -8.85 4.64 7.53
N SER A 49 -8.59 3.90 8.63
CA SER A 49 -7.66 4.38 9.66
C SER A 49 -6.23 4.55 9.14
N ILE A 50 -5.77 3.65 8.27
CA ILE A 50 -4.46 3.74 7.61
C ILE A 50 -4.44 4.90 6.60
N LEU A 51 -5.51 5.06 5.82
CA LEU A 51 -5.62 6.16 4.85
C LEU A 51 -5.54 7.53 5.53
N ASP A 52 -6.22 7.70 6.67
CA ASP A 52 -6.20 8.97 7.41
C ASP A 52 -4.81 9.32 7.94
N ALA A 53 -4.07 8.34 8.48
CA ALA A 53 -2.67 8.55 8.86
C ALA A 53 -1.78 8.86 7.65
N GLY A 54 -1.98 8.15 6.53
CA GLY A 54 -1.23 8.35 5.29
C GLY A 54 -1.40 9.74 4.69
N ARG A 55 -2.61 10.31 4.76
CA ARG A 55 -2.91 11.69 4.30
C ARG A 55 -2.05 12.73 5.00
N ILE A 56 -1.87 12.60 6.32
CA ILE A 56 -1.01 13.49 7.11
C ILE A 56 0.45 13.36 6.63
N GLY A 57 0.93 12.13 6.41
CA GLY A 57 2.28 11.89 5.88
C GLY A 57 2.53 12.57 4.53
N MET A 58 1.57 12.50 3.60
CA MET A 58 1.67 13.15 2.29
C MET A 58 1.66 14.68 2.38
N ALA A 59 0.83 15.26 3.26
CA ALA A 59 0.83 16.70 3.51
C ALA A 59 2.18 17.17 4.07
N GLY A 60 2.75 16.41 5.02
CA GLY A 60 4.08 16.68 5.56
C GLY A 60 5.18 16.61 4.49
N GLN A 61 5.13 15.60 3.61
CA GLN A 61 6.06 15.48 2.49
C GLN A 61 5.98 16.69 1.55
N ALA A 62 4.77 17.11 1.17
CA ALA A 62 4.57 18.27 0.30
C ALA A 62 5.10 19.57 0.93
N LEU A 63 4.83 19.78 2.22
CA LEU A 63 5.33 20.94 2.96
C LEU A 63 6.87 20.95 3.04
N GLY A 64 7.48 19.80 3.34
CA GLY A 64 8.94 19.68 3.40
C GLY A 64 9.61 20.00 2.06
N ILE A 65 9.03 19.55 0.95
CA ILE A 65 9.51 19.90 -0.40
C ILE A 65 9.39 21.40 -0.64
N ALA A 66 8.24 22.01 -0.29
CA ALA A 66 8.01 23.44 -0.49
C ALA A 66 8.96 24.32 0.33
N LEU A 67 9.36 23.90 1.53
CA LEU A 67 10.30 24.62 2.38
C LEU A 67 11.77 24.47 1.94
N ALA A 68 12.09 23.41 1.19
CA ALA A 68 13.45 23.15 0.70
C ALA A 68 13.74 23.78 -0.67
N ALA A 69 12.70 24.25 -1.37
CA ALA A 69 12.77 24.97 -2.65
C ALA A 69 13.09 26.45 -2.42
#